data_AF-W0J0B5-F1
#
_entry.id   AF-W0J0B5-F1
#
_cell.length_a   1.000
_cell.length_b   1.000
_cell.length_c   1.000
_cell.angle_alpha   90.00
_cell.angle_beta   90.00
_cell.angle_gamma   90.00
#
_symmetry.space_group_name_H-M   'P 1'
#
loop_
_entity.id
_entity.type
_entity.pdbx_description
1 polymer ?
#
loop_
_entity_poly.entity_id
_entity_poly.type
_entity_poly.pdbx_seq_one_letter_code
_entity_poly.pdbx_strand_id
1 'polypeptide(L)'
;MNIMNTKSAIRLTSATLAALGLLAAAALRADNINQTRTAAVNESWATPALWSNNAEASPGNAYFTNGYTLRTPNVTTEANQTFPGASLTVDGDGGSGGGGAMGTLSLKSRVTTIADLRLGTALISNAASDGSGNTLATLNVTDLTVLDGKTATLNGTNSNQNIYLNVTNLLGSGTLSINNTARTYTLAIDDATAFTGIISTLGGNATLVIASDLNLINGAFSVNTVTSLVLNKNLVVPSFTFGSVTLNTLGEAYTAAQLNDHFGTTAFSGTGSLIVASSTIPEPASVATLLAAAVMLAVTLRRRR
;
A
#
# COMPACT_ATOMS: atom_id res chain seq x y z
N MET A 1 1.06 -54.89 -46.17
CA MET A 1 1.75 -54.73 -44.87
C MET A 1 1.83 -53.22 -44.61
N ASN A 2 0.92 -52.67 -43.82
CA ASN A 2 0.78 -51.24 -43.61
C ASN A 2 1.58 -50.85 -42.35
N ILE A 3 2.71 -50.17 -42.54
CA ILE A 3 3.60 -49.72 -41.46
C ILE A 3 2.99 -48.45 -40.88
N MET A 4 2.26 -48.60 -39.77
CA MET A 4 1.63 -47.51 -39.06
C MET A 4 2.71 -46.61 -38.42
N ASN A 5 2.61 -45.31 -38.70
CA ASN A 5 3.59 -44.27 -38.39
C ASN A 5 3.69 -44.02 -36.86
N THR A 6 4.63 -44.70 -36.21
CA THR A 6 4.90 -44.67 -34.75
C THR A 6 5.42 -43.33 -34.23
N LYS A 7 5.74 -42.35 -35.08
CA LYS A 7 6.25 -41.04 -34.65
C LYS A 7 5.19 -40.10 -34.05
N SER A 8 3.91 -40.29 -34.37
CA SER A 8 2.83 -39.43 -33.82
C SER A 8 2.41 -39.79 -32.40
N ALA A 9 2.57 -41.04 -31.97
CA ALA A 9 2.14 -41.49 -30.64
C ALA A 9 3.07 -40.96 -29.51
N ILE A 10 4.35 -40.73 -29.79
CA ILE A 10 5.34 -40.29 -28.80
C ILE A 10 5.23 -38.79 -28.49
N ARG A 11 4.76 -37.96 -29.43
CA ARG A 11 4.63 -36.50 -29.22
C ARG A 11 3.39 -36.11 -28.41
N LEU A 12 2.36 -36.96 -28.40
CA LEU A 12 1.11 -36.68 -27.69
C LEU A 12 1.26 -36.88 -26.17
N THR A 13 2.10 -37.82 -25.73
CA THR A 13 2.33 -38.15 -24.32
C THR A 13 3.24 -37.14 -23.59
N SER A 14 4.21 -36.53 -24.27
CA SER A 14 5.09 -35.52 -23.64
C SER A 14 4.38 -34.18 -23.39
N ALA A 15 3.49 -33.75 -24.28
CA ALA A 15 2.73 -32.51 -24.12
C ALA A 15 1.69 -32.60 -22.98
N THR A 16 1.08 -33.78 -22.78
CA THR A 16 0.14 -34.00 -21.67
C THR A 16 0.84 -34.07 -20.32
N LEU A 17 2.02 -34.71 -20.24
CA LEU A 17 2.80 -34.74 -18.98
C LEU A 17 3.29 -33.34 -18.57
N ALA A 18 3.73 -32.52 -19.52
CA ALA A 18 4.14 -31.14 -19.25
C ALA A 18 2.96 -30.26 -18.80
N ALA A 19 1.77 -30.44 -19.41
CA ALA A 19 0.56 -29.74 -19.00
C ALA A 19 0.06 -30.19 -17.60
N LEU A 20 0.15 -31.48 -17.27
CA LEU A 20 -0.16 -32.01 -15.93
C LEU A 20 0.84 -31.52 -14.88
N GLY A 21 2.12 -31.36 -15.24
CA GLY A 21 3.14 -30.76 -14.35
C GLY A 21 2.87 -29.28 -14.05
N LEU A 22 2.41 -28.50 -15.04
CA LEU A 22 2.01 -27.11 -14.82
C LEU A 22 0.70 -26.99 -14.01
N LEU A 23 -0.27 -27.89 -14.20
CA LEU A 23 -1.49 -27.91 -13.38
C LEU A 23 -1.21 -28.34 -11.93
N ALA A 24 -0.23 -29.21 -11.68
CA ALA A 24 0.17 -29.61 -10.34
C ALA A 24 0.89 -28.49 -9.57
N ALA A 25 1.68 -27.65 -10.25
CA ALA A 25 2.28 -26.46 -9.66
C ALA A 25 1.24 -25.36 -9.35
N ALA A 26 0.14 -25.31 -10.11
CA ALA A 26 -0.94 -24.33 -9.92
C ALA A 26 -1.93 -24.68 -8.79
N ALA A 27 -1.80 -25.85 -8.17
CA ALA A 27 -2.70 -26.32 -7.11
C ALA A 27 -2.02 -26.48 -5.75
N LEU A 28 -0.83 -25.89 -5.53
CA LEU A 28 -0.35 -25.65 -4.18
C LEU A 28 -1.31 -24.64 -3.55
N ARG A 29 -2.30 -25.15 -2.80
CA ARG A 29 -3.17 -24.29 -2.01
C ARG A 29 -2.27 -23.60 -1.00
N ALA A 30 -2.17 -22.28 -1.10
CA ALA A 30 -1.53 -21.50 -0.06
C ALA A 30 -2.21 -21.82 1.27
N ASP A 31 -1.44 -22.33 2.23
CA ASP A 31 -1.97 -22.53 3.56
C ASP A 31 -2.12 -21.15 4.23
N ASN A 32 -3.21 -20.99 4.96
CA ASN A 32 -3.40 -19.85 5.85
C ASN A 32 -2.77 -20.19 7.20
N ILE A 33 -1.69 -19.49 7.54
CA ILE A 33 -0.92 -19.72 8.76
C ILE A 33 -1.14 -18.57 9.72
N ASN A 34 -1.69 -18.88 10.89
CA ASN A 34 -1.99 -17.87 11.90
C ASN A 34 -0.85 -17.79 12.90
N GLN A 35 -0.54 -16.57 13.32
CA GLN A 35 0.28 -16.35 14.50
C GLN A 35 -0.51 -16.79 15.74
N THR A 36 0.15 -17.50 16.66
CA THR A 36 -0.50 -18.12 17.83
C THR A 36 -0.31 -17.32 19.12
N ARG A 37 0.63 -16.36 19.12
CA ARG A 37 0.93 -15.47 20.26
C ARG A 37 1.80 -14.29 19.84
N THR A 38 1.85 -13.26 20.68
CA THR A 38 2.81 -12.16 20.53
C THR A 38 4.26 -12.65 20.53
N ALA A 39 5.05 -12.15 19.58
CA ALA A 39 6.48 -12.39 19.49
C ALA A 39 7.21 -11.76 20.68
N ALA A 40 7.98 -12.58 21.40
CA ALA A 40 8.86 -12.13 22.47
C ALA A 40 10.05 -11.31 21.92
N VAL A 41 10.84 -10.76 22.83
CA VAL A 41 12.10 -10.10 22.47
C VAL A 41 13.02 -11.16 21.81
N ASN A 42 13.49 -10.86 20.59
CA ASN A 42 14.29 -11.72 19.71
C ASN A 42 13.53 -12.79 18.91
N GLU A 43 12.21 -12.89 19.05
CA GLU A 43 11.41 -13.69 18.12
C GLU A 43 10.99 -12.84 16.91
N SER A 44 10.79 -13.50 15.76
CA SER A 44 10.39 -12.86 14.51
C SER A 44 9.63 -13.84 13.62
N TRP A 45 9.27 -13.45 12.41
CA TRP A 45 8.65 -14.38 11.45
C TRP A 45 9.51 -15.63 11.12
N ALA A 46 10.80 -15.62 11.44
CA ALA A 46 11.68 -16.78 11.33
C ALA A 46 11.58 -17.74 12.53
N THR A 47 10.72 -17.47 13.52
CA THR A 47 10.54 -18.33 14.71
C THR A 47 9.38 -19.31 14.47
N PRO A 48 9.63 -20.63 14.31
CA PRO A 48 8.59 -21.62 14.00
C PRO A 48 7.43 -21.62 15.00
N ALA A 49 7.74 -21.53 16.29
CA ALA A 49 6.77 -21.62 17.38
C ALA A 49 5.79 -20.42 17.47
N LEU A 50 5.94 -19.40 16.62
CA LEU A 50 4.96 -18.32 16.49
C LEU A 50 3.80 -18.69 15.58
N TRP A 51 3.97 -19.68 14.72
CA TRP A 51 3.05 -19.98 13.63
C TRP A 51 2.27 -21.26 13.90
N SER A 52 1.01 -21.31 13.46
CA SER A 52 0.11 -22.45 13.71
C SER A 52 0.56 -23.77 13.08
N ASN A 53 1.44 -23.72 12.07
CA ASN A 53 2.05 -24.88 11.44
C ASN A 53 3.40 -25.27 12.09
N ASN A 54 3.84 -24.55 13.12
CA ASN A 54 5.11 -24.75 13.81
C ASN A 54 6.33 -24.82 12.86
N ALA A 55 6.34 -23.99 11.82
CA ALA A 55 7.44 -23.86 10.87
C ALA A 55 7.76 -22.39 10.60
N GLU A 56 8.98 -22.10 10.15
CA GLU A 56 9.37 -20.74 9.76
C GLU A 56 8.48 -20.20 8.63
N ALA A 57 8.38 -18.87 8.52
CA ALA A 57 7.73 -18.27 7.38
C ALA A 57 8.41 -18.71 6.08
N SER A 58 7.63 -19.16 5.10
CA SER A 58 8.15 -19.73 3.86
C SER A 58 7.28 -19.37 2.65
N PRO A 59 7.86 -19.37 1.44
CA PRO A 59 7.13 -19.01 0.22
C PRO A 59 5.89 -19.88 -0.01
N GLY A 60 4.89 -19.31 -0.66
CA GLY A 60 3.65 -20.01 -1.03
C GLY A 60 2.54 -19.96 0.03
N ASN A 61 2.84 -19.58 1.27
CA ASN A 61 1.83 -19.48 2.34
C ASN A 61 1.42 -18.04 2.64
N ALA A 62 0.18 -17.86 3.07
CA ALA A 62 -0.35 -16.59 3.56
C ALA A 62 -0.29 -16.56 5.10
N TYR A 63 0.28 -15.51 5.67
CA TYR A 63 0.48 -15.39 7.11
C TYR A 63 -0.40 -14.30 7.71
N PHE A 64 -1.00 -14.57 8.88
CA PHE A 64 -1.93 -13.66 9.55
C PHE A 64 -1.47 -13.41 10.99
N THR A 65 -1.35 -12.15 11.41
CA THR A 65 -0.93 -11.83 12.79
C THR A 65 -2.00 -12.13 13.82
N ASN A 66 -3.27 -12.23 13.42
CA ASN A 66 -4.42 -12.52 14.30
C ASN A 66 -4.42 -11.68 15.59
N GLY A 67 -4.24 -10.37 15.48
CA GLY A 67 -4.21 -9.45 16.62
C GLY A 67 -2.97 -9.53 17.52
N TYR A 68 -1.98 -10.35 17.19
CA TYR A 68 -0.71 -10.42 17.92
C TYR A 68 0.30 -9.42 17.37
N THR A 69 1.34 -9.15 18.17
CA THR A 69 2.51 -8.39 17.71
C THR A 69 3.50 -9.33 17.03
N LEU A 70 3.73 -9.11 15.74
CA LEU A 70 4.85 -9.67 14.99
C LEU A 70 6.03 -8.70 15.03
N ARG A 71 7.25 -9.23 15.01
CA ARG A 71 8.48 -8.44 14.95
C ARG A 71 9.25 -8.84 13.70
N THR A 72 9.86 -7.87 13.03
CA THR A 72 10.89 -8.19 12.03
C THR A 72 12.14 -8.69 12.76
N PRO A 73 13.03 -9.47 12.11
CA PRO A 73 14.27 -9.93 12.72
C PRO A 73 15.10 -8.76 13.29
N ASN A 74 15.48 -8.87 14.57
CA ASN A 74 16.35 -7.87 15.21
C ASN A 74 17.82 -8.17 14.88
N VAL A 75 18.26 -7.67 13.73
CA VAL A 75 19.67 -7.74 13.32
C VAL A 75 20.31 -6.40 13.65
N THR A 76 21.27 -6.42 14.57
CA THR A 76 22.00 -5.23 15.06
C THR A 76 22.92 -4.60 14.00
N THR A 77 22.99 -5.18 12.80
CA THR A 77 23.72 -4.69 11.65
C THR A 77 22.77 -4.57 10.47
N GLU A 78 23.07 -3.67 9.53
CA GLU A 78 22.25 -3.13 8.42
C GLU A 78 21.60 -4.12 7.44
N ALA A 79 21.46 -5.40 7.80
CA ALA A 79 20.89 -6.43 6.96
C ALA A 79 19.41 -6.16 6.69
N ASN A 80 19.13 -5.87 5.43
CA ASN A 80 17.78 -5.83 4.88
C ASN A 80 17.08 -7.15 5.15
N GLN A 81 15.87 -7.09 5.70
CA GLN A 81 15.06 -8.27 5.93
C GLN A 81 13.95 -8.33 4.89
N THR A 82 13.74 -9.51 4.31
CA THR A 82 12.64 -9.77 3.40
C THR A 82 11.71 -10.79 4.04
N PHE A 83 10.41 -10.48 4.08
CA PHE A 83 9.42 -11.44 4.52
C PHE A 83 9.30 -12.56 3.46
N PRO A 84 9.50 -13.83 3.82
CA PRO A 84 9.57 -14.92 2.85
C PRO A 84 8.19 -15.48 2.45
N GLY A 85 7.12 -15.16 3.19
CA GLY A 85 5.77 -15.62 2.88
C GLY A 85 5.20 -14.99 1.61
N ALA A 86 4.18 -15.63 1.02
CA ALA A 86 3.49 -15.09 -0.15
C ALA A 86 2.78 -13.77 0.17
N SER A 87 2.17 -13.69 1.36
CA SER A 87 1.58 -12.46 1.88
C SER A 87 1.63 -12.41 3.42
N LEU A 88 1.63 -11.20 3.96
CA LEU A 88 1.46 -10.93 5.39
C LEU A 88 0.22 -10.07 5.60
N THR A 89 -0.75 -10.58 6.35
CA THR A 89 -1.89 -9.80 6.82
C THR A 89 -1.68 -9.40 8.28
N VAL A 90 -1.56 -8.10 8.51
CA VAL A 90 -1.53 -7.50 9.85
C VAL A 90 -2.94 -7.00 10.16
N ASP A 91 -3.68 -7.74 10.95
CA ASP A 91 -5.05 -7.39 11.36
C ASP A 91 -5.31 -7.84 12.79
N GLY A 92 -6.28 -7.21 13.44
CA GLY A 92 -6.90 -7.67 14.67
C GLY A 92 -7.93 -8.76 14.40
N ASP A 93 -8.13 -9.64 15.37
CA ASP A 93 -9.04 -10.80 15.28
C ASP A 93 -10.53 -10.42 15.45
N GLY A 94 -10.83 -9.15 15.72
CA GLY A 94 -12.22 -8.67 15.83
C GLY A 94 -13.06 -9.29 16.96
N GLY A 95 -12.53 -10.25 17.73
CA GLY A 95 -13.09 -10.72 19.00
C GLY A 95 -13.40 -12.21 19.15
N SER A 96 -12.94 -13.15 18.31
CA SER A 96 -13.38 -14.57 18.42
C SER A 96 -12.30 -15.67 18.43
N GLY A 97 -11.04 -15.39 18.15
CA GLY A 97 -9.94 -16.36 17.99
C GLY A 97 -8.75 -16.21 18.95
N GLY A 98 -8.90 -15.46 20.06
CA GLY A 98 -7.87 -15.28 21.10
C GLY A 98 -6.82 -14.21 20.80
N GLY A 99 -6.93 -13.52 19.67
CA GLY A 99 -6.07 -12.40 19.26
C GLY A 99 -6.43 -11.06 19.91
N GLY A 100 -5.52 -10.10 19.82
CA GLY A 100 -5.81 -8.70 20.18
C GLY A 100 -6.75 -8.00 19.18
N ALA A 101 -7.32 -6.86 19.60
CA ALA A 101 -8.19 -6.04 18.76
C ALA A 101 -7.47 -5.38 17.56
N MET A 102 -6.13 -5.39 17.56
CA MET A 102 -5.28 -4.75 16.57
C MET A 102 -4.01 -5.59 16.35
N GLY A 103 -3.74 -5.96 15.10
CA GLY A 103 -2.48 -6.59 14.73
C GLY A 103 -1.35 -5.56 14.76
N THR A 104 -0.15 -5.96 15.19
CA THR A 104 1.01 -5.05 15.20
C THR A 104 2.19 -5.65 14.45
N LEU A 105 2.76 -4.90 13.50
CA LEU A 105 4.08 -5.20 12.93
C LEU A 105 5.10 -4.23 13.51
N SER A 106 6.04 -4.78 14.29
CA SER A 106 7.13 -4.02 14.89
C SER A 106 8.40 -4.16 14.04
N LEU A 107 8.76 -3.08 13.35
CA LEU A 107 9.99 -2.95 12.57
C LEU A 107 11.17 -2.86 13.54
N LYS A 108 12.00 -3.90 13.56
CA LYS A 108 13.26 -4.00 14.29
C LYS A 108 14.49 -3.94 13.37
N SER A 109 14.27 -4.06 12.08
CA SER A 109 15.31 -3.99 11.05
C SER A 109 15.27 -2.62 10.39
N ARG A 110 16.44 -2.10 10.00
CA ARG A 110 16.53 -0.81 9.30
C ARG A 110 15.76 -0.80 7.99
N VAL A 111 15.82 -1.90 7.24
CA VAL A 111 15.07 -2.06 5.98
C VAL A 111 14.31 -3.38 6.05
N THR A 112 13.02 -3.30 5.76
CA THR A 112 12.11 -4.44 5.68
C THR A 112 11.43 -4.42 4.32
N THR A 113 11.42 -5.55 3.62
CA THR A 113 10.76 -5.72 2.34
C THR A 113 9.67 -6.79 2.46
N ILE A 114 8.46 -6.49 2.00
CA ILE A 114 7.32 -7.40 1.99
C ILE A 114 6.66 -7.30 0.62
N ALA A 115 6.49 -8.41 -0.10
CA ALA A 115 5.88 -8.37 -1.42
C ALA A 115 4.40 -7.97 -1.35
N ASP A 116 3.57 -8.74 -0.63
CA ASP A 116 2.14 -8.46 -0.41
C ASP A 116 1.90 -8.22 1.10
N LEU A 117 1.62 -6.97 1.47
CA LEU A 117 1.26 -6.58 2.83
C LEU A 117 -0.20 -6.12 2.87
N ARG A 118 -1.00 -6.77 3.69
CA ARG A 118 -2.41 -6.43 3.89
C ARG A 118 -2.63 -5.90 5.29
N LEU A 119 -3.21 -4.72 5.40
CA LEU A 119 -3.40 -4.03 6.67
C LEU A 119 -4.89 -3.91 6.97
N GLY A 120 -5.33 -4.61 8.02
CA GLY A 120 -6.65 -4.42 8.60
C GLY A 120 -6.63 -3.35 9.70
N THR A 121 -7.20 -3.66 10.85
CA THR A 121 -6.98 -2.87 12.07
C THR A 121 -5.56 -3.14 12.54
N ALA A 122 -4.63 -2.30 12.09
CA ALA A 122 -3.20 -2.57 12.13
C ALA A 122 -2.42 -1.42 12.75
N LEU A 123 -1.32 -1.75 13.43
CA LEU A 123 -0.29 -0.83 13.85
C LEU A 123 1.05 -1.25 13.23
N ILE A 124 1.61 -0.39 12.39
CA ILE A 124 3.00 -0.52 11.96
C ILE A 124 3.83 0.40 12.82
N SER A 125 4.75 -0.17 13.59
CA SER A 125 5.58 0.60 14.48
C SER A 125 7.05 0.35 14.25
N ASN A 126 7.82 1.43 14.21
CA ASN A 126 9.26 1.35 14.42
C ASN A 126 9.45 1.51 15.93
N ALA A 127 9.73 0.41 16.61
CA ALA A 127 9.89 0.39 18.05
C ALA A 127 11.17 -0.36 18.42
N ALA A 128 12.33 -0.04 17.85
CA ALA A 128 13.61 -0.57 18.35
C ALA A 128 13.66 -0.35 19.88
N SER A 129 13.50 -1.43 20.64
CA SER A 129 13.22 -1.40 22.09
C SER A 129 14.47 -1.68 22.91
N ASP A 130 15.64 -1.66 22.26
CA ASP A 130 16.94 -2.03 22.83
C ASP A 130 17.80 -0.81 23.20
N GLY A 131 17.22 0.40 23.22
CA GLY A 131 17.88 1.57 23.81
C GLY A 131 19.05 2.14 23.00
N SER A 132 19.35 1.59 21.81
CA SER A 132 20.29 2.19 20.87
C SER A 132 19.58 3.20 19.97
N GLY A 133 20.24 4.34 19.75
CA GLY A 133 19.69 5.53 19.13
C GLY A 133 19.06 5.40 17.75
N ASN A 134 18.46 6.51 17.32
CA ASN A 134 17.78 6.77 16.05
C ASN A 134 17.89 5.69 14.96
N THR A 135 16.99 4.72 14.95
CA THR A 135 16.89 3.76 13.85
C THR A 135 15.81 4.24 12.89
N LEU A 136 16.21 4.84 11.77
CA LEU A 136 15.33 4.96 10.61
C LEU A 136 14.84 3.55 10.23
N ALA A 137 13.53 3.39 10.06
CA ALA A 137 12.95 2.16 9.50
C ALA A 137 12.39 2.44 8.11
N THR A 138 12.88 1.72 7.12
CA THR A 138 12.33 1.69 5.77
C THR A 138 11.51 0.43 5.60
N LEU A 139 10.24 0.60 5.24
CA LEU A 139 9.35 -0.48 4.84
C LEU A 139 9.11 -0.36 3.34
N ASN A 140 9.64 -1.31 2.58
CA ASN A 140 9.41 -1.48 1.15
C ASN A 140 8.30 -2.51 0.94
N VAL A 141 7.28 -2.14 0.19
CA VAL A 141 6.14 -3.00 -0.12
C VAL A 141 5.88 -2.98 -1.61
N THR A 142 5.74 -4.14 -2.24
CA THR A 142 5.29 -4.16 -3.65
C THR A 142 3.81 -3.85 -3.71
N ASP A 143 2.97 -4.66 -3.06
CA ASP A 143 1.52 -4.49 -2.99
C ASP A 143 1.10 -4.22 -1.55
N LEU A 144 0.71 -2.98 -1.26
CA LEU A 144 0.14 -2.59 0.03
C LEU A 144 -1.38 -2.50 -0.10
N THR A 145 -2.11 -3.39 0.56
CA THR A 145 -3.58 -3.33 0.60
C THR A 145 -4.06 -2.85 1.96
N VAL A 146 -4.82 -1.75 2.01
CA VAL A 146 -5.55 -1.36 3.23
C VAL A 146 -6.98 -1.90 3.15
N LEU A 147 -7.31 -2.83 4.04
CA LEU A 147 -8.57 -3.57 4.00
C LEU A 147 -9.79 -2.66 4.21
N ASP A 148 -10.89 -3.00 3.56
CA ASP A 148 -12.11 -2.21 3.55
C ASP A 148 -12.68 -1.97 4.95
N GLY A 149 -13.09 -0.74 5.23
CA GLY A 149 -13.61 -0.32 6.53
C GLY A 149 -12.60 -0.41 7.69
N LYS A 150 -11.33 -0.73 7.43
CA LYS A 150 -10.28 -0.83 8.45
C LYS A 150 -9.42 0.43 8.50
N THR A 151 -8.72 0.59 9.62
CA THR A 151 -7.73 1.65 9.81
C THR A 151 -6.38 1.04 10.13
N ALA A 152 -5.42 1.27 9.25
CA ALA A 152 -4.02 0.91 9.43
C ALA A 152 -3.25 2.15 9.88
N THR A 153 -2.50 2.05 10.97
CA THR A 153 -1.77 3.18 11.55
C THR A 153 -0.26 2.99 11.44
N LEU A 154 0.43 3.94 10.83
CA LEU A 154 1.88 4.10 10.95
C LEU A 154 2.18 4.91 12.20
N ASN A 155 2.93 4.36 13.14
CA ASN A 155 3.25 5.01 14.40
C ASN A 155 4.68 4.72 14.83
N GLY A 156 5.54 5.72 14.83
CA GLY A 156 6.77 5.61 15.59
C GLY A 156 6.50 5.83 17.10
N THR A 157 7.33 5.29 17.99
CA THR A 157 7.06 5.27 19.44
C THR A 157 7.89 6.23 20.31
N ASN A 158 9.08 6.67 19.89
CA ASN A 158 9.86 7.77 20.53
C ASN A 158 10.40 8.83 19.54
N SER A 159 10.83 10.02 19.98
CA SER A 159 11.25 11.16 19.12
C SER A 159 12.33 10.88 18.06
N ASN A 160 12.96 9.70 18.09
CA ASN A 160 14.10 9.33 17.26
C ASN A 160 13.75 8.19 16.28
N GLN A 161 12.51 8.05 15.86
CA GLN A 161 12.08 6.89 15.05
C GLN A 161 11.26 7.40 13.86
N ASN A 162 11.96 7.65 12.75
CA ASN A 162 11.37 7.95 11.46
C ASN A 162 10.93 6.66 10.75
N ILE A 163 9.88 6.78 9.93
CA ILE A 163 9.41 5.68 9.08
C ILE A 163 9.38 6.16 7.64
N TYR A 164 10.06 5.43 6.77
CA TYR A 164 10.04 5.61 5.33
C TYR A 164 9.21 4.47 4.73
N LEU A 165 8.06 4.77 4.15
CA LEU A 165 7.19 3.80 3.49
C LEU A 165 7.34 3.95 1.98
N ASN A 166 7.89 2.92 1.35
CA ASN A 166 8.01 2.74 -0.09
C ASN A 166 6.98 1.73 -0.55
N VAL A 167 6.09 2.12 -1.47
CA VAL A 167 5.04 1.25 -1.99
C VAL A 167 5.04 1.31 -3.51
N THR A 168 5.08 0.16 -4.17
CA THR A 168 4.90 0.14 -5.63
C THR A 168 3.43 0.33 -5.99
N ASN A 169 2.53 -0.48 -5.41
CA ASN A 169 1.10 -0.44 -5.65
C ASN A 169 0.33 -0.28 -4.32
N LEU A 170 -0.34 0.85 -4.13
CA LEU A 170 -1.29 1.06 -3.03
C LEU A 170 -2.70 0.65 -3.49
N LEU A 171 -3.32 -0.24 -2.72
CA LEU A 171 -4.58 -0.90 -3.05
C LEU A 171 -5.57 -0.83 -1.86
N GLY A 172 -6.84 -1.09 -2.16
CA GLY A 172 -7.90 -1.20 -1.15
C GLY A 172 -8.65 0.11 -0.89
N SER A 173 -9.47 0.10 0.14
CA SER A 173 -10.46 1.15 0.44
C SER A 173 -10.45 1.61 1.89
N GLY A 174 -9.58 1.04 2.73
CA GLY A 174 -9.47 1.43 4.14
C GLY A 174 -8.76 2.77 4.35
N THR A 175 -8.49 3.09 5.62
CA THR A 175 -7.76 4.30 6.00
C THR A 175 -6.31 3.96 6.33
N LEU A 176 -5.36 4.51 5.59
CA LEU A 176 -3.96 4.56 5.99
C LEU A 176 -3.74 5.83 6.81
N SER A 177 -3.54 5.66 8.11
CA SER A 177 -3.36 6.76 9.03
C SER A 177 -1.94 6.87 9.52
N ILE A 178 -1.48 8.10 9.72
CA ILE A 178 -0.16 8.40 10.24
C ILE A 178 -0.36 9.05 11.59
N ASN A 179 0.00 8.31 12.64
CA ASN A 179 -0.16 8.76 14.02
C ASN A 179 1.11 9.46 14.51
N ASN A 180 0.89 10.55 15.22
CA ASN A 180 1.81 11.66 15.27
C ASN A 180 2.38 11.85 16.68
N THR A 181 3.64 11.49 16.80
CA THR A 181 4.49 11.93 17.90
C THR A 181 5.78 12.49 17.29
N ALA A 182 5.87 13.81 17.06
CA ALA A 182 7.09 14.55 16.72
C ALA A 182 8.11 13.83 15.78
N ARG A 183 7.75 13.58 14.52
CA ARG A 183 8.51 12.69 13.60
C ARG A 183 8.49 13.14 12.15
N THR A 184 9.42 12.60 11.37
CA THR A 184 9.30 12.57 9.91
C THR A 184 8.76 11.23 9.44
N TYR A 185 7.66 11.26 8.69
CA TYR A 185 7.15 10.16 7.90
C TYR A 185 7.37 10.50 6.43
N THR A 186 7.96 9.60 5.67
CA THR A 186 8.11 9.77 4.22
C THR A 186 7.31 8.70 3.50
N LEU A 187 6.43 9.17 2.62
CA LEU A 187 5.63 8.34 1.73
C LEU A 187 6.20 8.45 0.32
N ALA A 188 6.58 7.33 -0.26
CA ALA A 188 6.83 7.18 -1.68
C ALA A 188 5.93 6.04 -2.18
N ILE A 189 4.95 6.38 -3.00
CA ILE A 189 4.00 5.45 -3.60
C ILE A 189 4.08 5.66 -5.12
N ASP A 190 4.37 4.59 -5.88
CA ASP A 190 4.55 4.69 -7.34
C ASP A 190 3.20 4.67 -8.08
N ASP A 191 2.29 3.78 -7.68
CA ASP A 191 0.93 3.67 -8.21
C ASP A 191 -0.09 3.58 -7.06
N ALA A 192 -1.08 4.46 -7.07
CA ALA A 192 -2.22 4.44 -6.15
C ALA A 192 -3.57 4.55 -6.89
N THR A 193 -3.59 4.27 -8.20
CA THR A 193 -4.79 4.44 -9.04
C THR A 193 -5.94 3.53 -8.64
N ALA A 194 -5.65 2.35 -8.10
CA ALA A 194 -6.64 1.39 -7.60
C ALA A 194 -7.04 1.61 -6.13
N PHE A 195 -6.40 2.54 -5.41
CA PHE A 195 -6.77 2.87 -4.04
C PHE A 195 -7.99 3.79 -4.00
N THR A 196 -9.02 3.39 -3.25
CA THR A 196 -10.26 4.15 -3.07
C THR A 196 -10.46 4.66 -1.63
N GLY A 197 -9.47 4.41 -0.78
CA GLY A 197 -9.52 4.74 0.64
C GLY A 197 -9.05 6.14 0.97
N ILE A 198 -8.62 6.33 2.21
CA ILE A 198 -8.18 7.62 2.74
C ILE A 198 -6.73 7.51 3.23
N ILE A 199 -5.86 8.41 2.79
CA ILE A 199 -4.58 8.67 3.47
C ILE A 199 -4.82 9.83 4.44
N SER A 200 -4.54 9.61 5.73
CA SER A 200 -4.81 10.58 6.77
C SER A 200 -3.67 10.79 7.76
N THR A 201 -3.62 11.97 8.37
CA THR A 201 -2.76 12.25 9.54
C THR A 201 -3.61 12.47 10.79
N LEU A 202 -3.34 11.71 11.86
CA LEU A 202 -4.03 11.81 13.16
C LEU A 202 -3.22 12.67 14.14
N GLY A 203 -3.67 13.91 14.39
CA GLY A 203 -3.12 14.76 15.46
C GLY A 203 -1.69 15.25 15.22
N GLY A 204 -1.15 16.20 16.02
CA GLY A 204 0.28 16.28 16.47
C GLY A 204 1.34 17.04 15.65
N ASN A 205 2.62 16.91 16.06
CA ASN A 205 3.80 17.60 15.51
C ASN A 205 4.67 16.86 14.45
N ALA A 206 4.07 16.22 13.45
CA ALA A 206 4.82 15.44 12.44
C ALA A 206 5.10 16.28 11.19
N THR A 207 6.18 15.88 10.52
CA THR A 207 6.49 16.21 9.13
C THR A 207 6.10 15.03 8.27
N LEU A 208 5.15 15.22 7.37
CA LEU A 208 4.80 14.27 6.32
C LEU A 208 5.47 14.70 5.02
N VAL A 209 6.29 13.84 4.44
CA VAL A 209 6.98 14.10 3.17
C VAL A 209 6.38 13.23 2.08
N ILE A 210 5.88 13.86 1.01
CA ILE A 210 5.49 13.19 -0.24
C ILE A 210 6.71 13.18 -1.16
N ALA A 211 7.34 12.01 -1.31
CA ALA A 211 8.64 11.85 -1.98
C ALA A 211 8.54 11.36 -3.43
N SER A 212 7.40 10.83 -3.86
CA SER A 212 7.06 10.45 -5.24
C SER A 212 5.80 11.19 -5.70
N ASP A 213 5.56 11.26 -7.02
CA ASP A 213 4.28 11.74 -7.51
C ASP A 213 3.19 10.77 -7.03
N LEU A 214 2.20 11.27 -6.31
CA LEU A 214 1.14 10.49 -5.69
C LEU A 214 -0.19 10.79 -6.37
N ASN A 215 -0.73 9.80 -7.08
CA ASN A 215 -1.99 9.94 -7.80
C ASN A 215 -3.12 9.13 -7.15
N LEU A 216 -3.98 9.82 -6.41
CA LEU A 216 -5.12 9.28 -5.67
C LEU A 216 -6.46 9.63 -6.36
N ILE A 217 -6.55 9.51 -7.69
CA ILE A 217 -7.77 9.87 -8.47
C ILE A 217 -9.09 9.28 -7.96
N ASN A 218 -9.04 8.16 -7.23
CA ASN A 218 -10.22 7.48 -6.67
C ASN A 218 -10.25 7.48 -5.13
N GLY A 219 -9.21 7.99 -4.48
CA GLY A 219 -9.09 8.04 -3.02
C GLY A 219 -9.22 9.47 -2.47
N ALA A 220 -8.96 9.64 -1.17
CA ALA A 220 -8.93 10.94 -0.53
C ALA A 220 -7.65 11.15 0.26
N PHE A 221 -7.26 12.41 0.43
CA PHE A 221 -6.15 12.81 1.27
C PHE A 221 -6.62 13.83 2.31
N SER A 222 -6.45 13.50 3.59
CA SER A 222 -6.95 14.32 4.69
C SER A 222 -5.87 14.59 5.73
N VAL A 223 -5.67 15.86 6.06
CA VAL A 223 -4.66 16.33 6.99
C VAL A 223 -5.36 17.06 8.12
N ASN A 224 -5.61 16.39 9.25
CA ASN A 224 -6.30 17.04 10.36
C ASN A 224 -5.38 18.06 11.06
N THR A 225 -4.20 17.63 11.51
CA THR A 225 -3.16 18.48 12.09
C THR A 225 -1.78 17.91 11.75
N VAL A 226 -0.89 18.75 11.23
CA VAL A 226 0.53 18.46 11.01
C VAL A 226 1.34 19.70 11.34
N THR A 227 2.60 19.52 11.75
CA THR A 227 3.55 20.65 11.78
C THR A 227 4.00 20.98 10.37
N SER A 228 4.23 19.96 9.53
CA SER A 228 4.60 20.20 8.15
C SER A 228 4.11 19.10 7.20
N LEU A 229 3.55 19.51 6.06
CA LEU A 229 3.37 18.69 4.87
C LEU A 229 4.35 19.18 3.80
N VAL A 230 5.35 18.36 3.48
CA VAL A 230 6.38 18.64 2.48
C VAL A 230 5.98 17.95 1.17
N LEU A 231 5.57 18.75 0.19
CA LEU A 231 5.28 18.31 -1.17
C LEU A 231 6.56 18.39 -2.00
N ASN A 232 7.45 17.40 -1.93
CA ASN A 232 8.61 17.36 -2.83
C ASN A 232 8.23 16.98 -4.27
N LYS A 233 7.07 16.35 -4.40
CA LYS A 233 6.46 15.85 -5.64
C LYS A 233 4.97 16.19 -5.68
N ASN A 234 4.33 15.93 -6.81
CA ASN A 234 2.93 16.29 -7.01
C ASN A 234 2.01 15.34 -6.25
N LEU A 235 0.93 15.89 -5.71
CA LEU A 235 -0.17 15.15 -5.08
C LEU A 235 -1.44 15.42 -5.89
N VAL A 236 -1.94 14.41 -6.60
CA VAL A 236 -3.17 14.49 -7.40
C VAL A 236 -4.29 13.80 -6.63
N VAL A 237 -5.37 14.51 -6.33
CA VAL A 237 -6.49 14.01 -5.52
C VAL A 237 -7.83 14.56 -6.05
N PRO A 238 -8.95 13.86 -5.90
CA PRO A 238 -10.29 14.41 -6.17
C PRO A 238 -10.74 15.40 -5.10
N SER A 239 -10.21 15.26 -3.88
CA SER A 239 -10.41 16.21 -2.78
C SER A 239 -9.25 16.19 -1.80
N PHE A 240 -8.97 17.34 -1.21
CA PHE A 240 -7.97 17.52 -0.15
C PHE A 240 -8.59 18.23 1.04
N THR A 241 -8.47 17.65 2.23
CA THR A 241 -8.94 18.30 3.47
C THR A 241 -7.76 18.70 4.34
N PHE A 242 -7.73 19.95 4.81
CA PHE A 242 -6.81 20.43 5.84
C PHE A 242 -7.60 21.02 7.02
N GLY A 243 -7.42 20.45 8.22
CA GLY A 243 -8.26 20.74 9.37
C GLY A 243 -9.73 20.45 9.07
N SER A 244 -10.55 21.51 9.04
CA SER A 244 -11.99 21.44 8.70
C SER A 244 -12.33 21.94 7.30
N VAL A 245 -11.34 22.39 6.52
CA VAL A 245 -11.54 23.00 5.19
C VAL A 245 -11.18 21.99 4.11
N THR A 246 -12.04 21.87 3.09
CA THR A 246 -11.86 20.94 1.97
C THR A 246 -11.73 21.69 0.65
N LEU A 247 -10.68 21.38 -0.12
CA LEU A 247 -10.52 21.75 -1.52
C LEU A 247 -11.08 20.63 -2.39
N ASN A 248 -12.06 20.95 -3.22
CA ASN A 248 -12.72 20.00 -4.13
C ASN A 248 -13.06 20.62 -5.49
N THR A 249 -12.56 21.83 -5.78
CA THR A 249 -12.71 22.46 -7.10
C THR A 249 -11.77 21.79 -8.08
N LEU A 250 -12.33 21.07 -9.04
CA LEU A 250 -11.58 20.31 -10.03
C LEU A 250 -10.80 21.22 -11.00
N GLY A 251 -9.60 20.80 -11.38
CA GLY A 251 -8.71 21.49 -12.31
C GLY A 251 -7.78 22.52 -11.66
N GLU A 252 -7.85 22.69 -10.34
CA GLU A 252 -6.99 23.63 -9.63
C GLU A 252 -5.67 22.99 -9.19
N ALA A 253 -4.59 23.77 -9.26
CA ALA A 253 -3.27 23.39 -8.77
C ALA A 253 -2.76 24.43 -7.78
N TYR A 254 -2.20 23.96 -6.67
CA TYR A 254 -1.75 24.77 -5.56
C TYR A 254 -0.29 24.44 -5.22
N THR A 255 0.57 25.46 -5.26
CA THR A 255 1.91 25.40 -4.67
C THR A 255 1.83 25.44 -3.15
N ALA A 256 2.92 25.07 -2.47
CA ALA A 256 3.00 25.17 -1.01
C ALA A 256 2.70 26.59 -0.48
N ALA A 257 3.18 27.64 -1.18
CA ALA A 257 2.91 29.02 -0.80
C ALA A 257 1.42 29.36 -0.91
N GLN A 258 0.75 28.95 -2.00
CA GLN A 258 -0.69 29.19 -2.16
C GLN A 258 -1.53 28.43 -1.12
N LEU A 259 -1.13 27.21 -0.75
CA LEU A 259 -1.79 26.46 0.33
C LEU A 259 -1.62 27.17 1.68
N ASN A 260 -0.41 27.63 1.99
CA ASN A 260 -0.13 28.40 3.19
C ASN A 260 -0.99 29.68 3.27
N ASP A 261 -1.08 30.43 2.18
CA ASP A 261 -1.91 31.63 2.10
C ASP A 261 -3.41 31.28 2.23
N HIS A 262 -3.88 30.25 1.52
CA HIS A 262 -5.29 29.83 1.53
C HIS A 262 -5.77 29.37 2.91
N PHE A 263 -4.95 28.59 3.62
CA PHE A 263 -5.28 28.05 4.94
C PHE A 263 -4.79 28.93 6.12
N GLY A 264 -4.09 30.03 5.84
CA GLY A 264 -3.50 30.89 6.88
C GLY A 264 -2.49 30.17 7.78
N THR A 265 -1.58 29.38 7.18
CA THR A 265 -0.64 28.50 7.88
C THR A 265 0.77 28.56 7.28
N THR A 266 1.74 27.90 7.91
CA THR A 266 3.08 27.65 7.36
C THR A 266 3.39 26.15 7.26
N ALA A 267 2.36 25.31 7.35
CA ALA A 267 2.51 23.86 7.36
C ALA A 267 3.02 23.32 6.02
N PHE A 268 2.76 23.98 4.90
CA PHE A 268 3.10 23.46 3.58
C PHE A 268 4.48 23.92 3.12
N SER A 269 5.27 23.01 2.54
CA SER A 269 6.57 23.33 1.93
C SER A 269 6.89 22.38 0.76
N GLY A 270 8.03 22.57 0.09
CA GLY A 270 8.47 21.74 -1.04
C GLY A 270 8.21 22.37 -2.41
N THR A 271 8.65 21.67 -3.47
CA THR A 271 8.62 22.13 -4.87
C THR A 271 7.50 21.54 -5.71
N GLY A 272 6.83 20.50 -5.22
CA GLY A 272 5.66 19.90 -5.84
C GLY A 272 4.39 20.74 -5.67
N SER A 273 3.30 20.27 -6.27
CA SER A 273 1.98 20.92 -6.19
C SER A 273 0.89 19.94 -5.75
N LEU A 274 -0.11 20.44 -5.04
CA LEU A 274 -1.39 19.77 -4.86
C LEU A 274 -2.27 20.05 -6.07
N ILE A 275 -2.79 19.02 -6.73
CA ILE A 275 -3.66 19.12 -7.89
C ILE A 275 -5.00 18.48 -7.54
N VAL A 276 -6.06 19.27 -7.54
CA VAL A 276 -7.42 18.78 -7.33
C VAL A 276 -7.98 18.37 -8.69
N ALA A 277 -8.03 17.07 -8.98
CA ALA A 277 -8.46 16.53 -10.27
C ALA A 277 -9.39 15.33 -10.08
N SER A 278 -10.38 15.21 -10.95
CA SER A 278 -11.28 14.05 -10.98
C SER A 278 -10.65 12.93 -11.82
N SER A 279 -11.08 11.70 -11.55
CA SER A 279 -10.82 10.53 -12.41
C SER A 279 -11.45 10.65 -13.81
N THR A 280 -12.24 11.69 -14.07
CA THR A 280 -12.83 11.92 -15.38
C THR A 280 -11.74 12.36 -16.35
N ILE A 281 -11.20 11.36 -17.04
CA ILE A 281 -10.63 11.46 -18.37
C ILE A 281 -11.44 12.53 -19.14
N PRO A 282 -10.84 13.64 -19.59
CA PRO A 282 -11.42 14.34 -20.71
C PRO A 282 -11.37 13.32 -21.84
N GLU A 283 -12.50 12.84 -22.34
CA GLU A 283 -12.49 12.07 -23.59
C GLU A 283 -12.38 13.07 -24.75
N PRO A 284 -11.20 13.24 -25.39
CA PRO A 284 -11.15 13.91 -26.69
C PRO A 284 -11.82 13.08 -27.79
N ALA A 285 -12.16 11.81 -27.53
CA ALA A 285 -12.70 10.88 -28.54
C ALA A 285 -14.24 10.92 -28.66
N SER A 286 -15.01 11.03 -27.57
CA SER A 286 -16.48 11.10 -27.66
C SER A 286 -16.98 12.44 -28.20
N VAL A 287 -16.28 13.55 -27.92
CA VAL A 287 -16.59 14.85 -28.54
C VAL A 287 -16.26 14.82 -30.04
N ALA A 288 -15.15 14.20 -30.44
CA ALA A 288 -14.77 14.06 -31.84
C ALA A 288 -15.72 13.12 -32.62
N THR A 289 -16.19 12.02 -32.02
CA THR A 289 -17.17 11.13 -32.66
C THR A 289 -18.56 11.77 -32.75
N LEU A 290 -18.98 12.55 -31.74
CA LEU A 290 -20.24 13.31 -31.81
C LEU A 290 -20.18 14.40 -32.91
N LEU A 291 -19.04 15.10 -33.02
CA LEU A 291 -18.82 16.11 -34.06
C LEU A 291 -18.74 15.47 -35.46
N ALA A 292 -18.07 14.32 -35.59
CA ALA A 292 -17.99 13.57 -36.85
C ALA A 292 -19.37 13.01 -37.28
N ALA A 293 -20.18 12.53 -36.32
CA ALA A 293 -21.54 12.09 -36.58
C ALA A 293 -22.45 13.26 -37.01
N ALA A 294 -22.34 14.43 -36.37
CA ALA A 294 -23.08 15.63 -36.74
C ALA A 294 -22.70 16.14 -38.15
N VAL A 295 -21.40 16.10 -38.51
CA VAL A 295 -20.93 16.46 -39.86
C VAL A 295 -21.41 15.45 -40.90
N MET A 296 -21.38 14.14 -40.62
CA MET A 296 -21.92 13.13 -41.55
C MET A 296 -23.44 13.27 -41.75
N LEU A 297 -24.20 13.61 -40.71
CA LEU A 297 -25.64 13.88 -40.82
C LEU A 297 -25.93 15.13 -41.66
N ALA A 298 -25.14 16.20 -41.47
CA ALA A 298 -25.28 17.43 -42.26
C ALA A 298 -24.96 17.21 -43.75
N VAL A 299 -23.93 16.40 -44.06
CA VAL A 299 -23.56 16.05 -45.44
C VAL A 299 -24.62 15.17 -46.10
N THR A 300 -25.20 14.20 -45.39
CA THR A 300 -26.24 13.33 -45.92
C THR A 300 -27.56 14.06 -46.16
N LEU A 301 -27.94 15.02 -45.30
CA LEU A 301 -29.12 15.86 -45.50
C LEU A 301 -28.96 16.85 -46.67
N ARG A 302 -27.75 17.37 -46.91
CA ARG A 302 -27.48 18.27 -48.04
C ARG A 302 -27.50 17.57 -49.40
N ARG A 303 -27.24 16.27 -49.46
CA ARG A 303 -27.29 15.47 -50.71
C ARG A 303 -28.69 15.02 -51.14
N ARG A 304 -29.71 15.19 -50.27
CA ARG A 304 -31.09 14.77 -50.52
C ARG A 304 -32.05 15.92 -50.85
N ARG A 305 -31.56 17.16 -50.93
CA ARG A 305 -32.27 18.32 -51.46
C ARG A 305 -31.70 18.66 -52.82
#